data_AF-A0A5C6YAD5-F1
#
_entry.id   AF-A0A5C6YAD5-F1
#
_cell.length_a   1.000
_cell.length_b   1.000
_cell.length_c   1.000
_cell.angle_alpha   90.00
_cell.angle_beta   90.00
_cell.angle_gamma   90.00
#
_symmetry.space_group_name_H-M   'P 1'
#
loop_
_entity.id
_entity.type
_entity.pdbx_description
1 polymer ?
#
loop_
_entity_poly.entity_id
_entity_poly.type
_entity_poly.pdbx_seq_one_letter_code
_entity_poly.pdbx_strand_id
1 'polypeptide(L)'
;MIKTIEGPIQAMAFNNKGYLCYIQNREVKLNVLLPDATIHSYNTLLTSLGNNAILDYEYVDFDNHTLRLATDRGVTTFDIHYQSDAKKYSPPAISSFTVLSDKNKSFHLPYPKEGIHLGSGNKDMKFRFGINKSDFDVVEYRYKLPPNQSSWSEWNGIKKEILVTQVKGGDHIFYLQSRVNGGDEEEVSLKFSIDKYWYQTYWVILPVFFIIFLWIFGVIIIMDRINRRKLIRLKKIYVEKETHKTLKLKNDQLLQFAEIISGKNEFLNKIKSGLEQMRNSESKRWARLISNEVNNEKKDFLFHKLFSEVHQNFIKDLNEHYPLLTANDIRVLSFIRINLDKTEICNLMNITSRSLDTNRYRLRKKLNLQSEVDLNQFIREF
;
A
#
# COMPACT_ATOMS: atom_id res chain seq x y z
N MET A 1 -33.84 -44.66 35.21
CA MET A 1 -33.97 -44.67 33.74
C MET A 1 -34.22 -46.12 33.32
N ILE A 2 -35.46 -46.48 32.94
CA ILE A 2 -35.76 -47.86 32.53
C ILE A 2 -35.28 -48.02 31.09
N LYS A 3 -34.14 -48.71 30.90
CA LYS A 3 -33.68 -49.14 29.58
C LYS A 3 -34.35 -50.48 29.28
N THR A 4 -35.29 -50.48 28.34
CA THR A 4 -35.87 -51.71 27.79
C THR A 4 -34.80 -52.43 26.96
N ILE A 5 -34.59 -53.72 27.22
CA ILE A 5 -33.74 -54.56 26.39
C ILE A 5 -34.57 -54.93 25.15
N GLU A 6 -34.17 -54.45 23.97
CA GLU A 6 -34.86 -54.74 22.71
C GLU A 6 -34.40 -56.08 22.13
N GLY A 7 -35.30 -57.06 22.01
CA GLY A 7 -35.05 -58.37 21.39
C GLY A 7 -35.18 -59.55 22.37
N PRO A 8 -35.30 -60.80 21.87
CA PRO A 8 -35.46 -61.97 22.72
C PRO A 8 -34.18 -62.25 23.52
N ILE A 9 -34.33 -62.48 24.82
CA ILE A 9 -33.24 -62.90 25.70
C ILE A 9 -33.26 -64.42 25.75
N GLN A 10 -32.16 -65.06 25.36
CA GLN A 10 -32.06 -66.54 25.34
C GLN A 10 -31.88 -67.11 26.75
N ALA A 11 -31.04 -66.47 27.57
CA ALA A 11 -30.78 -66.87 28.95
C ALA A 11 -30.45 -65.65 29.81
N MET A 12 -30.81 -65.68 31.09
CA MET A 12 -30.54 -64.59 32.04
C MET A 12 -30.24 -65.15 33.43
N ALA A 13 -29.23 -64.58 34.09
CA ALA A 13 -28.92 -64.81 35.49
C ALA A 13 -28.70 -63.47 36.20
N PHE A 14 -29.10 -63.41 37.47
CA PHE A 14 -28.93 -62.25 38.32
C PHE A 14 -28.37 -62.68 39.68
N ASN A 15 -27.42 -61.91 40.21
CA ASN A 15 -26.87 -62.10 41.55
C ASN A 15 -27.38 -61.00 42.49
N ASN A 16 -27.64 -61.36 43.75
CA ASN A 16 -28.05 -60.48 44.86
C ASN A 16 -27.18 -59.23 45.06
N LYS A 17 -25.98 -59.17 44.45
CA LYS A 17 -25.08 -58.01 44.48
C LYS A 17 -25.23 -57.04 43.29
N GLY A 18 -26.29 -57.16 42.49
CA GLY A 18 -26.59 -56.22 41.39
C GLY A 18 -25.96 -56.57 40.05
N TYR A 19 -25.44 -57.78 39.88
CA TYR A 19 -24.88 -58.26 38.61
C TYR A 19 -25.98 -58.93 37.78
N LEU A 20 -26.19 -58.47 36.55
CA LEU A 20 -27.12 -59.00 35.58
C LEU A 20 -26.33 -59.51 34.37
N CYS A 21 -26.33 -60.82 34.16
CA CYS A 21 -25.78 -61.43 32.95
C CYS A 21 -26.91 -61.96 32.09
N TYR A 22 -26.90 -61.68 30.79
CA TYR A 22 -27.88 -62.23 29.86
C TYR A 22 -27.25 -62.48 28.49
N ILE A 23 -27.80 -63.46 27.78
CA ILE A 23 -27.39 -63.81 26.43
C ILE A 23 -28.42 -63.27 25.47
N GLN A 24 -27.94 -62.49 24.51
CA GLN A 24 -28.78 -61.87 23.48
C GLN A 24 -28.05 -61.89 22.15
N ASN A 25 -28.69 -62.40 21.09
CA ASN A 25 -28.12 -62.47 19.74
C ASN A 25 -26.72 -63.14 19.71
N ARG A 26 -26.50 -64.18 20.51
CA ARG A 26 -25.21 -64.90 20.68
C ARG A 26 -24.09 -64.09 21.36
N GLU A 27 -24.41 -62.93 21.93
CA GLU A 27 -23.49 -62.14 22.74
C GLU A 27 -23.84 -62.29 24.21
N VAL A 28 -22.85 -62.61 25.03
CA VAL A 28 -22.97 -62.58 26.49
C VAL A 28 -22.79 -61.14 26.96
N LYS A 29 -23.80 -60.60 27.62
CA LYS A 29 -23.80 -59.24 28.15
C LYS A 29 -23.81 -59.28 29.67
N LEU A 30 -22.89 -58.55 30.30
CA LEU A 30 -22.80 -58.43 31.75
C LEU A 30 -22.94 -56.96 32.14
N ASN A 31 -23.99 -56.68 32.89
CA ASN A 31 -24.30 -55.37 33.43
C ASN A 31 -24.22 -55.41 34.95
N VAL A 32 -23.68 -54.35 35.55
CA VAL A 32 -23.59 -54.19 37.00
C VAL A 32 -24.34 -52.94 37.39
N LEU A 33 -25.34 -53.11 38.26
CA LEU A 33 -26.06 -52.02 38.90
C LEU A 33 -25.21 -51.54 40.08
N LEU A 34 -24.76 -50.29 40.01
CA LEU A 34 -23.98 -49.67 41.08
C LEU A 34 -24.88 -49.05 42.15
N PRO A 35 -24.34 -48.80 43.37
CA PRO A 35 -25.09 -48.17 44.47
C PRO A 35 -25.66 -46.79 44.14
N ASP A 36 -25.10 -46.09 43.15
CA ASP A 36 -25.54 -44.78 42.64
C ASP A 36 -26.66 -44.88 41.58
N ALA A 37 -27.22 -46.09 41.39
CA ALA A 37 -28.24 -46.43 40.39
C ALA A 37 -27.78 -46.28 38.92
N THR A 38 -26.47 -46.19 38.66
CA THR A 38 -25.91 -46.29 37.31
C THR A 38 -25.67 -47.75 36.92
N ILE A 39 -25.60 -48.01 35.61
CA ILE A 39 -25.36 -49.36 35.06
C ILE A 39 -24.04 -49.33 34.28
N HIS A 40 -23.04 -50.08 34.74
CA HIS A 40 -21.81 -50.32 33.98
C HIS A 40 -21.92 -51.65 33.20
N SER A 41 -21.47 -51.63 31.95
CA SER A 41 -21.53 -52.79 31.06
C SER A 41 -20.12 -53.32 30.78
N TYR A 42 -19.90 -54.60 31.04
CA TYR A 42 -18.63 -55.32 30.86
C TYR A 42 -18.64 -56.24 29.63
N ASN A 43 -19.51 -55.95 28.65
CA ASN A 43 -19.72 -56.81 27.46
C ASN A 43 -18.43 -57.08 26.66
N THR A 44 -17.46 -56.16 26.71
CA THR A 44 -16.16 -56.31 26.03
C THR A 44 -15.26 -57.37 26.67
N LEU A 45 -15.45 -57.70 27.96
CA LEU A 45 -14.67 -58.75 28.63
C LEU A 45 -15.19 -60.16 28.32
N LEU A 46 -16.45 -60.26 27.87
CA LEU A 46 -17.16 -61.53 27.66
C LEU A 46 -17.38 -61.88 26.19
N THR A 47 -16.94 -61.02 25.27
CA THR A 47 -17.10 -61.21 23.82
C THR A 47 -16.34 -62.44 23.31
N SER A 48 -15.23 -62.80 23.97
CA SER A 48 -14.48 -64.05 23.69
C SER A 48 -15.24 -65.32 24.09
N LEU A 49 -16.17 -65.21 25.05
CA LEU A 49 -16.93 -66.33 25.61
C LEU A 49 -18.23 -66.59 24.84
N GLY A 50 -18.86 -65.55 24.29
CA GLY A 50 -20.17 -65.65 23.62
C GLY A 50 -20.18 -66.43 22.30
N ASN A 51 -19.07 -66.47 21.57
CA ASN A 51 -19.00 -67.18 20.28
C ASN A 51 -19.16 -68.70 20.37
N ASN A 52 -19.05 -69.28 21.58
CA ASN A 52 -19.09 -70.74 21.79
C ASN A 52 -20.34 -71.21 22.58
N ALA A 53 -21.36 -70.35 22.73
CA ALA A 53 -22.59 -70.72 23.41
C ALA A 53 -23.34 -71.86 22.68
N ILE A 54 -23.93 -72.79 23.43
CA ILE A 54 -24.73 -73.89 22.86
C ILE A 54 -26.02 -73.31 22.27
N LEU A 55 -26.25 -73.57 20.99
CA LEU A 55 -27.48 -73.18 20.29
C LEU A 55 -28.70 -73.86 20.94
N ASP A 56 -29.74 -73.07 21.21
CA ASP A 56 -31.05 -73.50 21.75
C ASP A 56 -31.02 -74.04 23.19
N TYR A 57 -29.84 -74.06 23.84
CA TYR A 57 -29.63 -74.48 25.22
C TYR A 57 -28.66 -73.53 25.94
N GLU A 58 -28.75 -72.23 25.66
CA GLU A 58 -27.95 -71.23 26.34
C GLU A 58 -28.23 -71.27 27.86
N TYR A 59 -27.18 -71.48 28.65
CA TYR A 59 -27.28 -71.51 30.11
C TYR A 59 -26.23 -70.61 30.73
N VAL A 60 -26.69 -69.74 31.64
CA VAL A 60 -25.86 -68.84 32.42
C VAL A 60 -26.32 -68.89 33.87
N ASP A 61 -25.36 -68.94 34.79
CA ASP A 61 -25.61 -68.96 36.22
C ASP A 61 -24.51 -68.24 37.00
N PHE A 62 -24.83 -67.77 38.20
CA PHE A 62 -23.88 -67.22 39.15
C PHE A 62 -23.74 -68.14 40.35
N ASP A 63 -22.55 -68.69 40.56
CA ASP A 63 -22.18 -69.35 41.81
C ASP A 63 -21.19 -68.47 42.58
N ASN A 64 -21.66 -67.83 43.66
CA ASN A 64 -20.90 -66.86 44.46
C ASN A 64 -20.31 -65.72 43.61
N HIS A 65 -19.01 -65.80 43.33
CA HIS A 65 -18.23 -64.84 42.55
C HIS A 65 -17.88 -65.37 41.16
N THR A 66 -18.39 -66.53 40.78
CA THR A 66 -18.07 -67.16 39.50
C THR A 66 -19.30 -67.16 38.60
N LEU A 67 -19.20 -66.46 37.48
CA LEU A 67 -20.12 -66.58 36.36
C LEU A 67 -19.83 -67.89 35.62
N ARG A 68 -20.84 -68.74 35.45
CA ARG A 68 -20.75 -70.01 34.74
C ARG A 68 -21.55 -69.94 33.45
N LEU A 69 -20.93 -70.31 32.34
CA LEU A 69 -21.51 -70.27 31.00
C LEU A 69 -21.40 -71.65 30.37
N ALA A 70 -22.51 -72.22 29.92
CA ALA A 70 -22.49 -73.46 29.14
C ALA A 70 -22.06 -73.17 27.69
N THR A 71 -21.06 -73.91 27.23
CA THR A 71 -20.48 -73.82 25.88
C THR A 71 -20.51 -75.19 25.22
N ASP A 72 -20.37 -75.23 23.91
CA ASP A 72 -20.27 -76.47 23.12
C ASP A 72 -19.15 -77.43 23.58
N ARG A 73 -18.16 -76.90 24.32
CA ARG A 73 -17.00 -77.62 24.86
C ARG A 73 -17.05 -77.89 26.36
N GLY A 74 -18.15 -77.58 27.04
CA GLY A 74 -18.32 -77.76 28.49
C GLY A 74 -18.75 -76.48 29.22
N VAL A 75 -18.39 -76.33 30.49
CA VAL A 75 -18.75 -75.15 31.30
C VAL A 75 -17.54 -74.23 31.43
N THR A 76 -17.65 -72.99 30.97
CA THR A 76 -16.64 -71.95 31.17
C THR A 76 -16.98 -71.10 32.39
N THR A 77 -15.98 -70.83 33.23
CA THR A 77 -16.15 -70.08 34.48
C THR A 77 -15.35 -68.79 34.46
N PHE A 78 -15.94 -67.68 34.88
CA PHE A 78 -15.31 -66.36 34.96
C PHE A 78 -15.51 -65.76 36.35
N ASP A 79 -14.43 -65.38 37.04
CA ASP A 79 -14.51 -64.70 38.34
C ASP A 79 -14.84 -63.21 38.14
N ILE A 80 -16.00 -62.78 38.65
CA ILE A 80 -16.48 -61.39 38.53
C ILE A 80 -15.64 -60.39 39.34
N HIS A 81 -14.80 -60.87 40.25
CA HIS A 81 -13.85 -60.07 41.02
C HIS A 81 -12.41 -60.21 40.53
N TYR A 82 -12.19 -60.85 39.37
CA TYR A 82 -10.86 -60.93 38.77
C TYR A 82 -10.32 -59.52 38.47
N GLN A 83 -9.47 -59.03 39.37
CA GLN A 83 -8.57 -57.92 39.11
C GLN A 83 -7.29 -58.55 38.57
N SER A 84 -7.00 -58.31 37.28
CA SER A 84 -5.68 -58.58 36.73
C SER A 84 -4.65 -57.95 37.66
N ASP A 85 -3.77 -58.76 38.28
CA ASP A 85 -2.56 -58.25 38.91
C ASP A 85 -1.94 -57.23 37.96
N ALA A 86 -1.72 -56.01 38.44
CA ALA A 86 -1.22 -54.91 37.63
C ALA A 86 0.19 -55.24 37.12
N LYS A 87 0.28 -55.97 36.01
CA LYS A 87 1.49 -56.01 35.20
C LYS A 87 1.74 -54.57 34.78
N LYS A 88 2.91 -54.04 35.13
CA LYS A 88 3.40 -52.79 34.55
C LYS A 88 3.52 -53.01 33.04
N TYR A 89 2.54 -52.53 32.28
CA TYR A 89 2.50 -52.70 30.84
C TYR A 89 3.64 -51.89 30.21
N SER A 90 4.19 -52.40 29.10
CA SER A 90 5.19 -51.64 28.34
C SER A 90 4.53 -50.42 27.69
N PRO A 91 5.25 -49.29 27.54
CA PRO A 91 4.70 -48.14 26.84
C PRO A 91 4.32 -48.51 25.39
N PRO A 92 3.35 -47.80 24.79
CA PRO A 92 2.92 -48.09 23.44
C PRO A 92 4.06 -47.79 22.45
N ALA A 93 4.17 -48.59 21.39
CA ALA A 93 5.15 -48.40 20.33
C ALA A 93 4.47 -47.83 19.09
N ILE A 94 4.98 -46.71 18.58
CA ILE A 94 4.59 -46.19 17.26
C ILE A 94 5.36 -47.00 16.21
N SER A 95 4.72 -48.02 15.65
CA SER A 95 5.30 -48.96 14.70
C SER A 95 5.64 -48.35 13.33
N SER A 96 4.82 -47.43 12.84
CA SER A 96 5.09 -46.75 11.56
C SER A 96 4.47 -45.37 11.49
N PHE A 97 5.18 -44.46 10.82
CA PHE A 97 4.75 -43.13 10.43
C PHE A 97 4.76 -43.04 8.90
N THR A 98 3.59 -42.85 8.28
CA THR A 98 3.45 -42.75 6.83
C THR A 98 2.94 -41.38 6.42
N VAL A 99 3.67 -40.73 5.52
CA VAL A 99 3.21 -39.51 4.84
C VAL A 99 2.49 -39.92 3.56
N LEU A 100 1.23 -39.53 3.47
CA LEU A 100 0.35 -39.83 2.34
C LEU A 100 0.58 -38.82 1.22
N SER A 101 0.88 -39.31 0.02
CA SER A 101 0.98 -38.53 -1.22
C SER A 101 0.83 -39.47 -2.42
N ASP A 102 1.02 -38.98 -3.65
CA ASP A 102 1.06 -39.81 -4.87
C ASP A 102 2.03 -41.00 -4.75
N LYS A 103 3.12 -40.82 -3.98
CA LYS A 103 4.00 -41.90 -3.53
C LYS A 103 4.12 -41.83 -2.01
N ASN A 104 3.48 -42.76 -1.31
CA ASN A 104 3.55 -42.82 0.14
C ASN A 104 5.00 -42.99 0.61
N LYS A 105 5.40 -42.19 1.60
CA LYS A 105 6.71 -42.30 2.27
C LYS A 105 6.50 -42.81 3.68
N SER A 106 6.93 -44.04 3.97
CA SER A 106 6.77 -44.69 5.28
C SER A 106 8.08 -44.78 6.03
N PHE A 107 8.03 -44.49 7.33
CA PHE A 107 9.11 -44.63 8.30
C PHE A 107 8.68 -45.66 9.33
N HIS A 108 9.57 -46.57 9.71
CA HIS A 108 9.29 -47.66 10.64
C HIS A 108 10.20 -47.58 11.86
N LEU A 109 9.78 -48.17 12.98
CA LEU A 109 10.63 -48.35 14.15
C LEU A 109 11.71 -49.41 13.86
N PRO A 110 13.01 -49.19 14.19
CA PRO A 110 13.59 -48.00 14.81
C PRO A 110 13.72 -46.81 13.85
N TYR A 111 13.34 -45.62 14.32
CA TYR A 111 13.38 -44.40 13.52
C TYR A 111 14.82 -43.89 13.24
N PRO A 112 15.04 -43.13 12.16
CA PRO A 112 16.34 -42.54 11.85
C PRO A 112 16.89 -41.66 12.98
N LYS A 113 18.18 -41.79 13.30
CA LYS A 113 18.85 -41.00 14.36
C LYS A 113 18.89 -39.50 14.05
N GLU A 114 18.89 -39.13 12.78
CA GLU A 114 18.91 -37.73 12.31
C GLU A 114 17.54 -37.02 12.44
N GLY A 115 16.51 -37.75 12.88
CA GLY A 115 15.14 -37.26 12.92
C GLY A 115 14.42 -37.40 11.58
N ILE A 116 13.12 -37.10 11.58
CA ILE A 116 12.29 -37.19 10.39
C ILE A 116 12.04 -35.77 9.86
N HIS A 117 12.61 -35.48 8.69
CA HIS A 117 12.46 -34.21 8.00
C HIS A 117 11.66 -34.39 6.70
N LEU A 118 10.67 -33.53 6.52
CA LEU A 118 9.73 -33.58 5.40
C LEU A 118 9.78 -32.27 4.62
N GLY A 119 9.77 -32.37 3.29
CA GLY A 119 9.74 -31.20 2.41
C GLY A 119 8.45 -30.40 2.56
N SER A 120 8.50 -29.13 2.14
CA SER A 120 7.47 -28.15 2.44
C SER A 120 6.07 -28.54 1.94
N GLY A 121 5.06 -28.11 2.70
CA GLY A 121 3.65 -28.18 2.32
C GLY A 121 2.78 -28.88 3.35
N ASN A 122 1.46 -28.86 3.10
CA ASN A 122 0.51 -29.55 3.95
C ASN A 122 0.60 -31.05 3.68
N LYS A 123 0.73 -31.85 4.73
CA LYS A 123 0.87 -33.30 4.61
C LYS A 123 -0.25 -34.00 5.37
N ASP A 124 -0.74 -35.07 4.77
CA ASP A 124 -1.62 -36.02 5.43
C ASP A 124 -0.77 -37.18 5.94
N MET A 125 -1.03 -37.59 7.17
CA MET A 125 -0.14 -38.48 7.93
C MET A 125 -0.93 -39.60 8.57
N LYS A 126 -0.38 -40.80 8.50
CA LYS A 126 -0.93 -42.01 9.10
C LYS A 126 0.07 -42.58 10.10
N PHE A 127 -0.35 -42.66 11.36
CA PHE A 127 0.42 -43.25 12.46
C PHE A 127 -0.17 -44.62 12.79
N ARG A 128 0.67 -45.65 12.83
CA ARG A 128 0.28 -47.00 13.28
C ARG A 128 1.02 -47.31 14.57
N PHE A 129 0.31 -47.82 15.56
CA PHE A 129 0.84 -48.09 16.89
C PHE A 129 0.29 -49.39 17.45
N GLY A 130 0.96 -49.89 18.48
CA GLY A 130 0.53 -51.08 19.20
C GLY A 130 1.24 -51.20 20.54
N ILE A 131 0.69 -52.03 21.40
CA ILE A 131 1.23 -52.39 22.70
C ILE A 131 1.31 -53.91 22.77
N ASN A 132 2.29 -54.44 23.51
CA ASN A 132 2.32 -55.85 23.83
C ASN A 132 1.31 -56.12 24.97
N LYS A 133 0.26 -56.89 24.70
CA LYS A 133 -0.86 -57.13 25.61
C LYS A 133 -1.31 -58.59 25.56
N SER A 134 -2.01 -59.03 26.61
CA SER A 134 -2.73 -60.30 26.62
C SER A 134 -3.99 -60.24 25.74
N ASP A 135 -4.50 -61.41 25.37
CA ASP A 135 -5.74 -61.53 24.59
C ASP A 135 -6.96 -60.97 25.33
N PHE A 136 -6.93 -61.00 26.66
CA PHE A 136 -7.99 -60.51 27.54
C PHE A 136 -7.89 -59.02 27.88
N ASP A 137 -6.80 -58.34 27.49
CA ASP A 137 -6.58 -56.94 27.84
C ASP A 137 -7.31 -55.99 26.90
N VAL A 138 -8.08 -55.07 27.49
CA VAL A 138 -8.71 -53.95 26.79
C VAL A 138 -7.74 -52.77 26.82
N VAL A 139 -7.35 -52.28 25.64
CA VAL A 139 -6.43 -51.15 25.53
C VAL A 139 -7.12 -50.01 24.84
N GLU A 140 -6.99 -48.83 25.41
CA GLU A 140 -7.49 -47.59 24.83
C GLU A 140 -6.33 -46.63 24.56
N TYR A 141 -6.46 -45.87 23.48
CA TYR A 141 -5.45 -44.90 23.05
C TYR A 141 -6.05 -43.51 22.93
N ARG A 142 -5.21 -42.49 23.16
CA ARG A 142 -5.49 -41.10 22.80
C ARG A 142 -4.23 -40.42 22.28
N TYR A 143 -4.39 -39.36 21.50
CA TYR A 143 -3.27 -38.64 20.91
C TYR A 143 -3.45 -37.13 20.92
N LYS A 144 -2.35 -36.41 20.75
CA LYS A 144 -2.33 -34.97 20.41
C LYS A 144 -1.15 -34.67 19.49
N LEU A 145 -1.27 -33.62 18.68
CA LEU A 145 -0.26 -33.23 17.70
C LEU A 145 -0.07 -31.70 17.69
N PRO A 146 0.57 -31.11 18.70
CA PRO A 146 0.92 -29.69 18.68
C PRO A 146 1.86 -29.34 17.50
N PRO A 147 1.77 -28.11 16.95
CA PRO A 147 0.77 -27.08 17.22
C PRO A 147 -0.60 -27.28 16.53
N ASN A 148 -0.77 -28.33 15.72
CA ASN A 148 -2.00 -28.54 14.94
C ASN A 148 -3.23 -28.84 15.83
N GLN A 149 -3.03 -29.68 16.84
CA GLN A 149 -4.03 -30.05 17.84
C GLN A 149 -3.36 -30.17 19.21
N SER A 150 -3.62 -29.20 20.08
CA SER A 150 -3.03 -29.13 21.42
C SER A 150 -3.80 -29.93 22.48
N SER A 151 -5.10 -30.17 22.26
CA SER A 151 -5.94 -31.00 23.14
C SER A 151 -5.81 -32.48 22.81
N TRP A 152 -5.92 -33.32 23.83
CA TRP A 152 -6.00 -34.78 23.66
C TRP A 152 -7.29 -35.16 22.92
N SER A 153 -7.20 -36.20 22.09
CA SER A 153 -8.38 -36.87 21.54
C SER A 153 -9.14 -37.64 22.63
N GLU A 154 -10.39 -37.98 22.35
CA GLU A 154 -11.13 -38.97 23.12
C GLU A 154 -10.42 -40.33 23.11
N TRP A 155 -10.63 -41.10 24.18
CA TRP A 155 -10.12 -42.46 24.29
C TRP A 155 -10.78 -43.39 23.27
N ASN A 156 -9.99 -44.21 22.59
CA ASN A 156 -10.49 -45.18 21.61
C ASN A 156 -9.69 -46.49 21.66
N GLY A 157 -10.36 -47.63 21.84
CA GLY A 157 -9.73 -48.95 21.87
C GLY A 157 -9.81 -49.77 20.58
N ILE A 158 -10.54 -49.30 19.57
CA ILE A 158 -10.79 -50.05 18.32
C ILE A 158 -9.70 -49.75 17.28
N LYS A 159 -9.23 -48.50 17.21
CA LYS A 159 -8.32 -48.05 16.15
C LYS A 159 -6.85 -48.23 16.56
N LYS A 160 -6.11 -48.99 15.76
CA LYS A 160 -4.63 -49.11 15.83
C LYS A 160 -3.90 -48.16 14.88
N GLU A 161 -4.65 -47.28 14.23
CA GLU A 161 -4.15 -46.27 13.30
C GLU A 161 -4.87 -44.95 13.46
N ILE A 162 -4.11 -43.86 13.36
CA ILE A 162 -4.61 -42.48 13.41
C ILE A 162 -4.23 -41.79 12.10
N LEU A 163 -5.22 -41.21 11.45
CA LEU A 163 -5.07 -40.38 10.27
C LEU A 163 -5.22 -38.91 10.69
N VAL A 164 -4.18 -38.10 10.44
CA VAL A 164 -4.22 -36.65 10.63
C VAL A 164 -4.00 -35.99 9.29
N THR A 165 -4.91 -35.11 8.89
CA THR A 165 -4.84 -34.42 7.60
C THR A 165 -4.40 -32.97 7.78
N GLN A 166 -3.84 -32.39 6.71
CA GLN A 166 -3.50 -30.98 6.60
C GLN A 166 -2.52 -30.46 7.68
N VAL A 167 -1.54 -31.28 8.07
CA VAL A 167 -0.50 -30.84 9.01
C VAL A 167 0.38 -29.80 8.33
N LYS A 168 0.43 -28.59 8.91
CA LYS A 168 1.16 -27.42 8.38
C LYS A 168 2.66 -27.53 8.57
N GLY A 169 3.44 -26.70 7.88
CA GLY A 169 4.90 -26.60 8.06
C GLY A 169 5.31 -26.13 9.46
N GLY A 170 6.33 -26.77 10.04
CA GLY A 170 6.87 -26.47 11.36
C GLY A 170 7.41 -27.72 12.07
N ASP A 171 7.85 -27.52 13.31
CA ASP A 171 8.26 -28.61 14.18
C ASP A 171 7.05 -29.19 14.91
N HIS A 172 6.93 -30.51 14.87
CA HIS A 172 5.81 -31.25 15.42
C HIS A 172 6.26 -32.35 16.37
N ILE A 173 5.44 -32.60 17.37
CA ILE A 173 5.61 -33.73 18.29
C ILE A 173 4.27 -34.46 18.34
N PHE A 174 4.24 -35.68 17.82
CA PHE A 174 3.09 -36.56 17.97
C PHE A 174 3.19 -37.27 19.31
N TYR A 175 2.21 -37.07 20.17
CA TYR A 175 2.11 -37.74 21.47
C TYR A 175 1.03 -38.81 21.39
N LEU A 176 1.34 -40.00 21.86
CA LEU A 176 0.43 -41.13 21.96
C LEU A 176 0.43 -41.61 23.41
N GLN A 177 -0.76 -41.71 23.99
CA GLN A 177 -0.96 -42.31 25.30
C GLN A 177 -1.82 -43.56 25.18
N SER A 178 -1.53 -44.55 26.00
CA SER A 178 -2.33 -45.76 26.15
C SER A 178 -2.65 -46.02 27.60
N ARG A 179 -3.82 -46.60 27.86
CA ARG A 179 -4.18 -47.20 29.15
C ARG A 179 -4.71 -48.61 28.92
N VAL A 180 -4.36 -49.54 29.81
CA VAL A 180 -4.78 -50.94 29.74
C VAL A 180 -5.71 -51.25 30.90
N ASN A 181 -6.89 -51.80 30.61
CA ASN A 181 -7.92 -52.13 31.59
C ASN A 181 -8.28 -50.97 32.55
N GLY A 182 -8.16 -49.71 32.07
CA GLY A 182 -8.41 -48.51 32.88
C GLY A 182 -7.31 -48.18 33.91
N GLY A 183 -6.16 -48.86 33.86
CA GLY A 183 -5.00 -48.60 34.71
C GLY A 183 -4.17 -47.38 34.29
N ASP A 184 -2.89 -47.38 34.68
CA ASP A 184 -1.97 -46.26 34.47
C ASP A 184 -1.82 -45.85 33.00
N GLU A 185 -1.61 -44.55 32.79
CA GLU A 185 -1.42 -43.95 31.47
C GLU A 185 0.07 -43.95 31.10
N GLU A 186 0.43 -44.65 30.02
CA GLU A 186 1.78 -44.67 29.47
C GLU A 186 1.87 -43.82 28.20
N GLU A 187 2.93 -43.02 28.06
CA GLU A 187 3.10 -42.05 26.97
C GLU A 187 4.35 -42.33 26.12
N VAL A 188 4.21 -42.19 24.79
CA VAL A 188 5.32 -42.17 23.83
C VAL A 188 5.21 -40.94 22.92
N SER A 189 6.34 -40.40 22.48
CA SER A 189 6.37 -39.27 21.55
C SER A 189 7.25 -39.52 20.32
N LEU A 190 6.83 -38.97 19.17
CA LEU A 190 7.57 -38.97 17.92
C LEU A 190 7.75 -37.53 17.42
N LYS A 191 9.01 -37.10 17.29
CA LYS A 191 9.37 -35.77 16.79
C LYS A 191 9.62 -35.82 15.28
N PHE A 192 9.09 -34.84 14.55
CA PHE A 192 9.34 -34.66 13.13
C PHE A 192 9.21 -33.19 12.74
N SER A 193 9.85 -32.79 11.64
CA SER A 193 9.80 -31.42 11.12
C SER A 193 9.32 -31.41 9.66
N ILE A 194 8.53 -30.39 9.32
CA ILE A 194 8.08 -30.12 7.96
C ILE A 194 8.59 -28.72 7.58
N ASP A 195 9.29 -28.61 6.46
CA ASP A 195 9.78 -27.32 5.98
C ASP A 195 8.63 -26.31 5.80
N LYS A 196 8.83 -25.08 6.26
CA LYS A 196 7.87 -23.99 6.02
C LYS A 196 7.96 -23.51 4.58
N TYR A 197 6.87 -22.99 4.04
CA TYR A 197 6.94 -22.32 2.74
C TYR A 197 7.81 -21.06 2.83
N TRP A 198 8.46 -20.69 1.72
CA TRP A 198 9.32 -19.49 1.66
C TRP A 198 8.60 -18.21 2.11
N TYR A 199 7.31 -18.08 1.80
CA TYR A 199 6.48 -16.92 2.17
C TYR A 199 6.02 -16.89 3.63
N GLN A 200 6.16 -18.00 4.36
CA GLN A 200 5.87 -18.08 5.79
C GLN A 200 7.04 -17.58 6.64
N THR A 201 8.13 -17.14 6.00
CA THR A 201 9.34 -16.64 6.66
C THR A 201 9.42 -15.11 6.58
N TYR A 202 9.92 -14.47 7.65
CA TYR A 202 10.04 -13.01 7.76
C TYR A 202 10.86 -12.33 6.65
N TRP A 203 11.68 -13.07 5.92
CA TRP A 203 12.46 -12.56 4.78
C TRP A 203 11.63 -11.94 3.66
N VAL A 204 10.35 -12.32 3.52
CA VAL A 204 9.44 -11.74 2.51
C VAL A 204 9.03 -10.29 2.82
N ILE A 205 9.16 -9.86 4.07
CA ILE A 205 8.79 -8.50 4.48
C ILE A 205 9.78 -7.46 3.90
N LEU A 206 11.07 -7.81 3.79
CA LEU A 206 12.12 -6.91 3.32
C LEU A 206 11.88 -6.36 1.89
N PRO A 207 11.64 -7.17 0.85
CA PRO A 207 11.39 -6.65 -0.49
C PRO A 207 10.09 -5.84 -0.57
N VAL A 208 9.06 -6.20 0.20
CA VAL A 208 7.81 -5.42 0.26
C VAL A 208 8.06 -4.03 0.84
N PHE A 209 8.78 -3.94 1.96
CA PHE A 209 9.20 -2.66 2.54
C PHE A 209 10.07 -1.85 1.58
N PHE A 210 10.98 -2.51 0.84
CA PHE A 210 11.84 -1.85 -0.13
C PHE A 210 11.04 -1.24 -1.29
N ILE A 211 10.03 -1.94 -1.81
CA ILE A 211 9.14 -1.42 -2.86
C ILE A 211 8.34 -0.21 -2.35
N ILE A 212 7.79 -0.30 -1.14
CA ILE A 212 7.06 0.82 -0.50
C ILE A 212 7.98 2.02 -0.31
N PHE A 213 9.22 1.79 0.13
CA PHE A 213 10.23 2.84 0.30
C PHE A 213 10.55 3.53 -1.04
N LEU A 214 10.80 2.77 -2.10
CA LEU A 214 11.05 3.33 -3.44
C LEU A 214 9.86 4.14 -3.96
N TRP A 215 8.63 3.69 -3.70
CA TRP A 215 7.43 4.41 -4.09
C TRP A 215 7.31 5.75 -3.36
N ILE A 216 7.48 5.77 -2.03
CA ILE A 216 7.47 6.99 -1.21
C ILE A 216 8.57 7.95 -1.67
N PHE A 217 9.78 7.44 -1.88
CA PHE A 217 10.92 8.23 -2.33
C PHE A 217 10.68 8.86 -3.71
N GLY A 218 10.08 8.10 -4.64
CA GLY A 218 9.67 8.60 -5.95
C GLY A 218 8.66 9.75 -5.86
N VAL A 219 7.64 9.61 -5.01
CA VAL A 219 6.62 10.66 -4.77
C VAL A 219 7.26 11.94 -4.22
N ILE A 220 8.18 11.83 -3.26
CA ILE A 220 8.89 12.98 -2.68
C ILE A 220 9.68 13.74 -3.76
N ILE A 221 10.43 13.02 -4.61
CA ILE A 221 11.21 13.63 -5.70
C ILE A 221 10.29 14.34 -6.71
N ILE A 222 9.17 13.72 -7.07
CA ILE A 222 8.21 14.30 -8.01
C ILE A 222 7.60 15.58 -7.43
N MET A 223 7.16 15.55 -6.17
CA MET A 223 6.56 16.71 -5.49
C MET A 223 7.55 17.88 -5.43
N ASP A 224 8.80 17.62 -5.07
CA ASP A 224 9.86 18.62 -5.00
C ASP A 224 10.15 19.25 -6.39
N ARG A 225 10.20 18.42 -7.44
CA ARG A 225 10.34 18.91 -8.83
C ARG A 225 9.16 19.81 -9.24
N ILE A 226 7.93 19.44 -8.89
CA ILE A 226 6.73 20.24 -9.19
C ILE A 226 6.79 21.59 -8.47
N ASN A 227 7.15 21.59 -7.18
CA ASN A 227 7.23 22.81 -6.38
C ASN A 227 8.32 23.76 -6.89
N ARG A 228 9.51 23.24 -7.25
CA ARG A 228 10.56 24.05 -7.87
C ARG A 228 10.11 24.70 -9.18
N ARG A 229 9.38 23.97 -10.03
CA ARG A 229 8.84 24.53 -11.29
C ARG A 229 7.84 25.65 -11.04
N LYS A 230 6.96 25.50 -10.04
CA LYS A 230 6.02 26.55 -9.63
C LYS A 230 6.75 27.80 -9.14
N LEU A 231 7.76 27.64 -8.28
CA LEU A 231 8.57 28.76 -7.77
C LEU A 231 9.28 29.52 -8.90
N ILE A 232 9.91 28.81 -9.84
CA ILE A 232 10.57 29.44 -10.99
C ILE A 232 9.56 30.21 -11.85
N ARG A 233 8.37 29.65 -12.10
CA ARG A 233 7.31 30.31 -12.86
C ARG A 233 6.82 31.59 -12.16
N LEU A 234 6.59 31.52 -10.85
CA LEU A 234 6.18 32.68 -10.06
C LEU A 234 7.25 33.78 -10.07
N LYS A 235 8.53 33.41 -9.93
CA LYS A 235 9.64 34.36 -9.99
C LYS A 235 9.74 35.04 -11.36
N LYS A 236 9.54 34.30 -12.46
CA LYS A 236 9.50 34.88 -13.81
C LYS A 236 8.38 35.89 -13.97
N ILE A 237 7.16 35.54 -13.56
CA ILE A 237 6.00 36.45 -13.61
C ILE A 237 6.23 37.69 -12.76
N TYR A 238 6.82 37.53 -11.57
CA TYR A 238 7.13 38.66 -10.69
C TYR A 238 8.15 39.62 -11.31
N VAL A 239 9.25 39.08 -11.86
CA VAL A 239 10.26 39.87 -12.55
C VAL A 239 9.65 40.59 -13.77
N GLU A 240 8.85 39.89 -14.58
CA GLU A 240 8.17 40.48 -15.73
C GLU A 240 7.24 41.64 -15.35
N LYS A 241 6.47 41.48 -14.26
CA LYS A 241 5.62 42.54 -13.72
C LYS A 241 6.42 43.74 -13.24
N GLU A 242 7.52 43.52 -12.50
CA GLU A 242 8.41 44.60 -12.07
C GLU A 242 9.07 45.32 -13.26
N THR A 243 9.53 44.57 -14.28
CA THR A 243 10.09 45.17 -15.50
C THR A 243 9.04 45.97 -16.27
N HIS A 244 7.80 45.47 -16.38
CA HIS A 244 6.73 46.20 -17.05
C HIS A 244 6.33 47.46 -16.26
N LYS A 245 6.29 47.37 -14.93
CA LYS A 245 5.97 48.51 -14.06
C LYS A 245 7.05 49.60 -14.14
N THR A 246 8.33 49.21 -14.12
CA THR A 246 9.44 50.14 -14.24
C THR A 246 9.50 50.79 -15.63
N LEU A 247 9.30 50.02 -16.71
CA LEU A 247 9.18 50.56 -18.07
C LEU A 247 8.01 51.54 -18.20
N LYS A 248 6.84 51.19 -17.66
CA LYS A 248 5.67 52.08 -17.66
C LYS A 248 5.97 53.39 -16.93
N LEU A 249 6.58 53.33 -15.74
CA LEU A 249 6.92 54.52 -14.97
C LEU A 249 7.92 55.42 -15.71
N LYS A 250 8.92 54.85 -16.38
CA LYS A 250 9.86 55.61 -17.22
C LYS A 250 9.18 56.24 -18.43
N ASN A 251 8.24 55.53 -19.06
CA ASN A 251 7.45 56.07 -20.16
C ASN A 251 6.56 57.24 -19.69
N ASP A 252 5.91 57.10 -18.54
CA ASP A 252 5.10 58.17 -17.95
C ASP A 252 5.96 59.41 -17.63
N GLN A 253 7.19 59.22 -17.14
CA GLN A 253 8.15 60.31 -16.92
C GLN A 253 8.56 61.02 -18.22
N LEU A 254 8.79 60.27 -19.30
CA LEU A 254 9.12 60.81 -20.61
C LEU A 254 7.97 61.65 -21.18
N LEU A 255 6.74 61.16 -21.06
CA LEU A 255 5.54 61.88 -21.51
C LEU A 255 5.32 63.16 -20.70
N GLN A 256 5.40 63.09 -19.37
CA GLN A 256 5.30 64.27 -18.50
C GLN A 256 6.37 65.32 -18.84
N PHE A 257 7.60 64.88 -19.10
CA PHE A 257 8.66 65.78 -19.51
C PHE A 257 8.33 66.47 -20.84
N ALA A 258 7.88 65.71 -21.85
CA ALA A 258 7.51 66.27 -23.15
C ALA A 258 6.36 67.28 -23.05
N GLU A 259 5.34 66.98 -22.26
CA GLU A 259 4.19 67.85 -22.01
C GLU A 259 4.61 69.17 -21.35
N ILE A 260 5.38 69.10 -20.25
CA ILE A 260 5.87 70.29 -19.52
C ILE A 260 6.71 71.19 -20.44
N ILE A 261 7.61 70.62 -21.24
CA ILE A 261 8.45 71.39 -22.15
C ILE A 261 7.64 71.97 -23.31
N SER A 262 6.71 71.21 -23.88
CA SER A 262 5.79 71.66 -24.93
C SER A 262 4.98 72.87 -24.46
N GLY A 263 4.31 72.76 -23.30
CA GLY A 263 3.52 73.85 -22.73
C GLY A 263 4.36 75.07 -22.36
N LYS A 264 5.56 74.87 -21.81
CA LYS A 264 6.52 75.96 -21.54
C LYS A 264 6.91 76.68 -22.83
N ASN A 265 7.26 75.94 -23.88
CA ASN A 265 7.67 76.52 -25.16
C ASN A 265 6.50 77.24 -25.85
N GLU A 266 5.27 76.71 -25.77
CA GLU A 266 4.07 77.37 -26.28
C GLU A 266 3.86 78.73 -25.60
N PHE A 267 3.91 78.76 -24.27
CA PHE A 267 3.77 79.99 -23.48
C PHE A 267 4.86 81.02 -23.81
N LEU A 268 6.12 80.58 -23.86
CA LEU A 268 7.24 81.43 -24.23
C LEU A 268 7.11 82.00 -25.64
N ASN A 269 6.65 81.20 -26.60
CA ASN A 269 6.42 81.66 -27.98
C ASN A 269 5.26 82.66 -28.07
N LYS A 270 4.21 82.52 -27.25
CA LYS A 270 3.15 83.55 -27.13
C LYS A 270 3.71 84.88 -26.61
N ILE A 271 4.54 84.85 -25.56
CA ILE A 271 5.22 86.06 -25.03
C ILE A 271 6.13 86.68 -26.10
N LYS A 272 6.96 85.86 -26.75
CA LYS A 272 7.86 86.31 -27.82
C LYS A 272 7.11 87.03 -28.93
N SER A 273 5.99 86.46 -29.39
CA SER A 273 5.16 87.04 -30.45
C SER A 273 4.59 88.40 -30.04
N GLY A 274 4.14 88.56 -28.79
CA GLY A 274 3.69 89.85 -28.26
C GLY A 274 4.82 90.88 -28.19
N LEU A 275 6.02 90.48 -27.74
CA LEU A 275 7.19 91.37 -27.71
C LEU A 275 7.61 91.84 -29.10
N GLU A 276 7.57 90.96 -30.11
CA GLU A 276 7.93 91.31 -31.48
C GLU A 276 7.00 92.37 -32.10
N GLN A 277 5.73 92.42 -31.66
CA GLN A 277 4.76 93.43 -32.10
C GLN A 277 5.02 94.84 -31.52
N MET A 278 5.69 94.94 -30.37
CA MET A 278 5.95 96.22 -29.69
C MET A 278 7.04 97.08 -30.35
N ARG A 279 7.82 96.52 -31.29
CA ARG A 279 8.78 97.21 -32.18
C ARG A 279 9.85 98.09 -31.50
N ASN A 280 10.14 97.92 -30.21
CA ASN A 280 11.22 98.64 -29.51
C ASN A 280 12.49 97.77 -29.32
N SER A 281 13.62 98.38 -28.93
CA SER A 281 14.92 97.71 -28.77
C SER A 281 14.95 96.70 -27.62
N GLU A 282 14.32 97.01 -26.49
CA GLU A 282 14.25 96.13 -25.31
C GLU A 282 13.40 94.87 -25.58
N SER A 283 12.24 95.01 -26.23
CA SER A 283 11.38 93.90 -26.63
C SER A 283 12.12 92.95 -27.60
N LYS A 284 12.92 93.50 -28.52
CA LYS A 284 13.81 92.68 -29.39
C LYS A 284 14.86 91.90 -28.58
N ARG A 285 15.42 92.50 -27.51
CA ARG A 285 16.37 91.84 -26.62
C ARG A 285 15.72 90.69 -25.85
N TRP A 286 14.56 90.91 -25.23
CA TRP A 286 13.82 89.87 -24.53
C TRP A 286 13.34 88.74 -25.46
N ALA A 287 12.87 89.08 -26.66
CA ALA A 287 12.51 88.09 -27.68
C ALA A 287 13.68 87.17 -28.07
N ARG A 288 14.91 87.71 -28.14
CA ARG A 288 16.13 86.90 -28.36
C ARG A 288 16.45 85.99 -27.18
N LEU A 289 16.33 86.49 -25.94
CA LEU A 289 16.55 85.67 -24.75
C LEU A 289 15.57 84.49 -24.68
N ILE A 290 14.30 84.74 -24.97
CA ILE A 290 13.28 83.69 -25.07
C ILE A 290 13.65 82.70 -26.18
N SER A 291 14.08 83.18 -27.35
CA SER A 291 14.48 82.32 -28.46
C SER A 291 15.65 81.39 -28.08
N ASN A 292 16.61 81.89 -27.29
CA ASN A 292 17.74 81.10 -26.81
C ASN A 292 17.30 80.04 -25.78
N GLU A 293 16.40 80.40 -24.87
CA GLU A 293 15.87 79.45 -23.88
C GLU A 293 14.98 78.37 -24.51
N VAL A 294 14.20 78.72 -25.53
CA VAL A 294 13.40 77.75 -26.28
C VAL A 294 14.31 76.77 -27.03
N ASN A 295 15.38 77.26 -27.68
CA ASN A 295 16.35 76.46 -28.44
C ASN A 295 17.48 75.84 -27.60
N ASN A 296 17.29 75.70 -26.28
CA ASN A 296 18.34 75.23 -25.38
C ASN A 296 18.65 73.73 -25.58
N GLU A 297 19.86 73.41 -26.07
CA GLU A 297 20.32 72.04 -26.35
C GLU A 297 20.29 71.10 -25.14
N LYS A 298 20.32 71.62 -23.90
CA LYS A 298 20.19 70.79 -22.69
C LYS A 298 18.84 70.05 -22.63
N LYS A 299 17.77 70.64 -23.19
CA LYS A 299 16.45 70.00 -23.28
C LYS A 299 16.50 68.78 -24.19
N ASP A 300 17.18 68.93 -25.33
CA ASP A 300 17.35 67.86 -26.31
C ASP A 300 18.15 66.70 -25.72
N PHE A 301 19.26 67.00 -25.04
CA PHE A 301 20.06 65.99 -24.36
C PHE A 301 19.24 65.21 -23.32
N LEU A 302 18.47 65.92 -22.49
CA LEU A 302 17.63 65.29 -21.46
C LEU A 302 16.51 64.44 -22.07
N PHE A 303 15.87 64.93 -23.14
CA PHE A 303 14.89 64.14 -23.90
C PHE A 303 15.52 62.86 -24.44
N HIS A 304 16.66 62.95 -25.14
CA HIS A 304 17.32 61.77 -25.69
C HIS A 304 17.73 60.77 -24.61
N LYS A 305 18.15 61.24 -23.44
CA LYS A 305 18.44 60.38 -22.29
C LYS A 305 17.18 59.62 -21.84
N LEU A 306 16.08 60.33 -21.55
CA LEU A 306 14.81 59.72 -21.11
C LEU A 306 14.21 58.79 -22.18
N PHE A 307 14.28 59.20 -23.45
CA PHE A 307 13.80 58.41 -24.58
C PHE A 307 14.59 57.12 -24.73
N SER A 308 15.92 57.18 -24.64
CA SER A 308 16.78 55.99 -24.77
C SER A 308 16.59 55.01 -23.61
N GLU A 309 16.17 55.47 -22.43
CA GLU A 309 15.87 54.56 -21.31
C GLU A 309 14.61 53.71 -21.54
N VAL A 310 13.66 54.21 -22.33
CA VAL A 310 12.39 53.53 -22.67
C VAL A 310 12.50 52.78 -24.00
N HIS A 311 13.16 53.39 -24.99
CA HIS A 311 13.27 52.90 -26.37
C HIS A 311 14.73 52.63 -26.75
N GLN A 312 15.37 51.72 -26.01
CA GLN A 312 16.82 51.46 -26.06
C GLN A 312 17.37 51.15 -27.45
N ASN A 313 16.60 50.43 -28.28
CA ASN A 313 17.06 50.03 -29.61
C ASN A 313 16.52 50.90 -30.75
N PHE A 314 15.48 51.72 -30.53
CA PHE A 314 14.80 52.43 -31.62
C PHE A 314 15.73 53.32 -32.45
N ILE A 315 16.60 54.11 -31.78
CA ILE A 315 17.55 54.98 -32.47
C ILE A 315 18.62 54.15 -33.20
N LYS A 316 19.06 53.06 -32.58
CA LYS A 316 20.05 52.14 -33.18
C LYS A 316 19.48 51.49 -34.44
N ASP A 317 18.27 50.92 -34.35
CA ASP A 317 17.58 50.24 -35.44
C ASP A 317 17.28 51.21 -36.58
N LEU A 318 16.86 52.45 -36.28
CA LEU A 318 16.67 53.50 -37.29
C LEU A 318 17.98 53.85 -38.01
N ASN A 319 19.09 53.97 -37.29
CA ASN A 319 20.38 54.30 -37.89
C ASN A 319 20.92 53.14 -38.75
N GLU A 320 20.66 51.89 -38.34
CA GLU A 320 21.05 50.70 -39.11
C GLU A 320 20.23 50.56 -40.40
N HIS A 321 18.91 50.74 -40.34
CA HIS A 321 18.02 50.56 -41.50
C HIS A 321 17.97 51.80 -42.41
N TYR A 322 18.14 52.99 -41.85
CA TYR A 322 17.99 54.27 -42.55
C TYR A 322 19.15 55.23 -42.24
N PRO A 323 20.38 54.93 -42.71
CA PRO A 323 21.59 55.69 -42.39
C PRO A 323 21.60 57.14 -42.94
N LEU A 324 20.66 57.50 -43.81
CA LEU A 324 20.50 58.86 -44.37
C LEU A 324 19.67 59.80 -43.47
N LEU A 325 19.17 59.31 -42.33
CA LEU A 325 18.46 60.13 -41.35
C LEU A 325 19.43 61.05 -40.62
N THR A 326 19.06 62.32 -40.51
CA THR A 326 19.83 63.30 -39.72
C THR A 326 19.41 63.24 -38.25
N ALA A 327 20.19 63.84 -37.34
CA ALA A 327 19.82 63.95 -35.93
C ALA A 327 18.45 64.65 -35.73
N ASN A 328 18.13 65.63 -36.58
CA ASN A 328 16.84 66.32 -36.56
C ASN A 328 15.69 65.41 -37.04
N ASP A 329 15.95 64.55 -38.02
CA ASP A 329 14.99 63.56 -38.50
C ASP A 329 14.67 62.55 -37.38
N ILE A 330 15.70 61.99 -36.74
CA ILE A 330 15.57 61.05 -35.63
C ILE A 330 14.76 61.68 -34.50
N ARG A 331 15.00 62.97 -34.19
CA ARG A 331 14.25 63.70 -33.16
C ARG A 331 12.75 63.76 -33.46
N VAL A 332 12.37 64.11 -34.68
CA VAL A 332 10.96 64.13 -35.09
C VAL A 332 10.35 62.73 -35.02
N LEU A 333 11.09 61.69 -35.45
CA LEU A 333 10.63 60.31 -35.36
C LEU A 333 10.49 59.83 -33.91
N SER A 334 11.38 60.24 -33.00
CA SER A 334 11.27 59.97 -31.57
C SER A 334 10.02 60.58 -30.97
N PHE A 335 9.65 61.81 -31.35
CA PHE A 335 8.41 62.42 -30.88
C PHE A 335 7.16 61.72 -31.43
N ILE A 336 7.19 61.28 -32.68
CA ILE A 336 6.13 60.47 -33.27
C ILE A 336 6.01 59.12 -32.56
N ARG A 337 7.14 58.50 -32.19
CA ARG A 337 7.20 57.21 -31.50
C ARG A 337 6.50 57.24 -30.14
N ILE A 338 6.63 58.34 -29.40
CA ILE A 338 5.92 58.55 -28.13
C ILE A 338 4.52 59.15 -28.30
N ASN A 339 3.99 59.17 -29.54
CA ASN A 339 2.63 59.57 -29.88
C ASN A 339 2.29 61.03 -29.53
N LEU A 340 3.25 61.95 -29.66
CA LEU A 340 2.98 63.38 -29.56
C LEU A 340 2.21 63.89 -30.78
N ASP A 341 1.33 64.87 -30.53
CA ASP A 341 0.53 65.48 -31.58
C ASP A 341 1.35 66.49 -32.41
N LYS A 342 0.75 66.96 -33.50
CA LYS A 342 1.42 67.90 -34.42
C LYS A 342 1.83 69.20 -33.71
N THR A 343 1.00 69.68 -32.81
CA THR A 343 1.18 70.93 -32.05
C THR A 343 2.31 70.80 -31.05
N GLU A 344 2.34 69.71 -30.27
CA GLU A 344 3.37 69.38 -29.31
C GLU A 344 4.73 69.22 -29.98
N ILE A 345 4.79 68.50 -31.11
CA ILE A 345 6.01 68.36 -31.91
C ILE A 345 6.51 69.73 -32.37
N CYS A 346 5.61 70.61 -32.85
CA CYS A 346 6.00 71.96 -33.27
C CYS A 346 6.57 72.78 -32.11
N ASN A 347 5.94 72.70 -30.94
CA ASN A 347 6.37 73.41 -29.72
C ASN A 347 7.73 72.90 -29.22
N LEU A 348 7.95 71.59 -29.23
CA LEU A 348 9.22 70.96 -28.83
C LEU A 348 10.35 71.25 -29.81
N MET A 349 10.06 71.20 -31.11
CA MET A 349 11.02 71.50 -32.18
C MET A 349 11.24 73.00 -32.40
N ASN A 350 10.39 73.85 -31.82
CA ASN A 350 10.34 75.29 -32.08
C ASN A 350 10.25 75.64 -33.57
N ILE A 351 9.36 74.95 -34.30
CA ILE A 351 9.11 75.18 -35.73
C ILE A 351 7.64 75.42 -36.01
N THR A 352 7.32 75.92 -37.19
CA THR A 352 5.93 76.08 -37.63
C THR A 352 5.33 74.76 -38.10
N SER A 353 4.01 74.63 -38.01
CA SER A 353 3.25 73.49 -38.56
C SER A 353 3.61 73.16 -40.01
N ARG A 354 3.81 74.19 -40.85
CA ARG A 354 4.21 74.02 -42.26
C ARG A 354 5.62 73.44 -42.41
N SER A 355 6.54 73.84 -41.54
CA SER A 355 7.90 73.29 -41.49
C SER A 355 7.86 71.81 -41.09
N LEU A 356 7.04 71.46 -40.08
CA LEU A 356 6.84 70.08 -39.68
C LEU A 356 6.23 69.23 -40.81
N ASP A 357 5.24 69.73 -41.54
CA ASP A 357 4.65 69.03 -42.69
C ASP A 357 5.70 68.74 -43.78
N THR A 358 6.59 69.71 -44.03
CA THR A 358 7.69 69.56 -44.98
C THR A 358 8.70 68.51 -44.48
N ASN A 359 9.04 68.51 -43.19
CA ASN A 359 9.89 67.48 -42.59
C ASN A 359 9.26 66.09 -42.69
N ARG A 360 7.96 65.95 -42.38
CA ARG A 360 7.23 64.68 -42.50
C ARG A 360 7.24 64.15 -43.93
N TYR A 361 7.05 65.00 -44.93
CA TYR A 361 7.16 64.61 -46.34
C TYR A 361 8.57 64.08 -46.69
N ARG A 362 9.62 64.77 -46.22
CA ARG A 362 11.01 64.32 -46.42
C ARG A 362 11.31 63.01 -45.70
N LEU A 363 10.83 62.85 -44.46
CA LEU A 363 10.95 61.61 -43.69
C LEU A 363 10.32 60.44 -44.44
N ARG A 364 9.12 60.61 -45.00
CA ARG A 364 8.48 59.56 -45.81
C ARG A 364 9.33 59.11 -47.00
N LYS A 365 9.96 60.06 -47.70
CA LYS A 365 10.88 59.75 -48.80
C LYS A 365 12.14 59.02 -48.32
N LYS A 366 12.74 59.48 -47.22
CA LYS A 366 13.95 58.84 -46.65
C LYS A 366 13.69 57.43 -46.12
N LEU A 367 12.48 57.19 -45.60
CA LEU A 367 12.01 55.89 -45.12
C LEU A 367 11.45 55.01 -46.25
N ASN A 368 11.41 55.52 -47.49
CA ASN A 368 10.87 54.84 -48.67
C ASN A 368 9.43 54.34 -48.49
N LEU A 369 8.57 55.14 -47.85
CA LEU A 369 7.17 54.77 -47.58
C LEU A 369 6.27 54.99 -48.79
N GLN A 370 5.42 54.00 -49.10
CA GLN A 370 4.36 54.13 -50.10
C GLN A 370 3.31 55.16 -49.67
N SER A 371 2.59 55.74 -50.63
CA SER A 371 1.60 56.82 -50.39
C SER A 371 0.50 56.43 -49.40
N GLU A 372 0.15 55.15 -49.33
CA GLU A 372 -0.94 54.61 -48.50
C GLU A 372 -0.52 54.37 -47.05
N VAL A 373 0.78 54.24 -46.77
CA VAL A 373 1.28 53.96 -45.42
C VAL A 373 1.32 55.26 -44.61
N ASP A 374 0.66 55.32 -43.46
CA ASP A 374 0.78 56.45 -42.54
C ASP A 374 2.14 56.45 -41.81
N LEU A 375 2.78 57.62 -41.75
CA LEU A 375 4.09 57.77 -41.10
C LEU A 375 3.99 57.52 -39.60
N ASN A 376 2.92 57.96 -38.93
CA ASN A 376 2.79 57.76 -37.49
C ASN A 376 2.52 56.30 -37.17
N GLN A 377 1.68 55.62 -37.94
CA GLN A 377 1.47 54.19 -37.80
C GLN A 377 2.77 53.41 -38.02
N PHE A 378 3.47 53.65 -39.13
CA PHE A 378 4.74 52.99 -39.43
C PHE A 378 5.74 53.11 -38.28
N ILE A 379 5.95 54.32 -37.77
CA ILE A 379 6.90 54.57 -36.68
C ILE A 379 6.44 54.01 -35.34
N ARG A 380 5.14 53.83 -35.10
CA ARG A 380 4.61 53.17 -33.89
C ARG A 380 4.76 51.65 -33.93
N GLU A 381 4.90 51.08 -35.12
CA GLU A 381 5.08 49.63 -35.33
C GLU A 381 6.55 49.22 -35.55
N PHE A 382 7.40 50.16 -35.99
CA PHE A 382 8.86 50.00 -36.14
C PHE A 382 9.53 49.64 -34.82
#